data_AF-A0A8J8NM98-F1
#
_entry.id   AF-A0A8J8NM98-F1
#
_cell.length_a   1.000
_cell.length_b   1.000
_cell.length_c   1.000
_cell.angle_alpha   90.00
_cell.angle_beta   90.00
_cell.angle_gamma   90.00
#
_symmetry.space_group_name_H-M   'P 1'
#
loop_
_entity.id
_entity.type
_entity.pdbx_description
1 polymer ?
#
loop_
_entity_poly.entity_id
_entity_poly.type
_entity_poly.pdbx_seq_one_letter_code
_entity_poly.pdbx_strand_id
1 'polypeptide(L)'
;MNSEVTSNTNTVSQAEANSQSSFKNKYSLDKRAKWAAEARQQYPNKFPLIIERAQDKNTLENLEEMANPKFLMPNTFKVAEVLTIIKKKLQLTREVQQQSGIVLFAEGRYLMKSDAPISDIYERHQDKEDGFLYIVYQVEKVYGASEPSFD
;
A
#
# COMPACT_ATOMS: atom_id res chain seq x y z
N MET A 1 25.32 -37.91 23.93
CA MET A 1 24.28 -37.01 24.47
C MET A 1 24.41 -35.72 23.66
N ASN A 2 23.92 -35.70 22.42
CA ASN A 2 22.51 -35.43 22.03
C ASN A 2 22.05 -34.12 22.70
N SER A 3 21.76 -33.02 22.00
CA SER A 3 21.30 -32.89 20.62
C SER A 3 21.56 -31.48 20.08
N GLU A 4 21.76 -31.42 18.76
CA GLU A 4 21.51 -30.26 17.91
C GLU A 4 20.08 -29.74 18.11
N VAL A 5 19.92 -28.41 18.13
CA VAL A 5 18.71 -27.76 17.61
C VAL A 5 19.17 -26.66 16.67
N THR A 6 18.98 -26.97 15.39
CA THR A 6 19.22 -26.15 14.22
C THR A 6 18.23 -24.99 14.13
N SER A 7 18.76 -23.89 13.59
CA SER A 7 18.15 -22.89 12.70
C SER A 7 16.62 -22.77 12.63
N ASN A 8 16.13 -21.54 12.78
CA ASN A 8 15.12 -21.03 11.85
C ASN A 8 15.30 -19.54 11.60
N THR A 9 15.90 -19.26 10.45
CA THR A 9 15.96 -17.98 9.76
C THR A 9 14.59 -17.65 9.18
N ASN A 10 13.84 -16.75 9.81
CA ASN A 10 12.72 -16.08 9.14
C ASN A 10 13.23 -14.82 8.45
N THR A 11 13.91 -15.05 7.34
CA THR A 11 14.17 -14.07 6.29
C THR A 11 12.85 -13.81 5.58
N VAL A 12 12.02 -12.92 6.13
CA VAL A 12 11.00 -12.27 5.31
C VAL A 12 11.77 -11.26 4.47
N SER A 13 12.00 -11.64 3.22
CA SER A 13 12.60 -10.83 2.17
C SER A 13 12.03 -9.42 2.21
N GLN A 14 12.82 -8.48 2.73
CA GLN A 14 12.57 -7.06 2.58
C GLN A 14 12.76 -6.74 1.10
N ALA A 15 11.67 -6.82 0.33
CA ALA A 15 11.63 -6.23 -0.99
C ALA A 15 11.76 -4.72 -0.78
N GLU A 16 12.92 -4.17 -1.09
CA GLU A 16 13.13 -2.75 -1.22
C GLU A 16 12.23 -2.25 -2.35
N ALA A 17 10.97 -1.88 -2.04
CA ALA A 17 10.17 -1.07 -2.95
C ALA A 17 10.76 0.34 -2.94
N ASN A 18 11.93 0.47 -3.55
CA ASN A 18 12.65 1.69 -3.81
C ASN A 18 11.87 2.46 -4.89
N SER A 19 10.72 3.01 -4.50
CA SER A 19 9.73 3.56 -5.40
C SER A 19 10.05 5.03 -5.67
N GLN A 20 10.59 5.33 -6.84
CA GLN A 20 10.44 6.66 -7.42
C GLN A 20 8.93 6.91 -7.60
N SER A 21 8.33 7.73 -6.74
CA SER A 21 6.92 8.09 -6.86
C SER A 21 6.68 8.85 -8.17
N SER A 22 5.82 8.29 -9.03
CA SER A 22 5.42 8.91 -10.30
C SER A 22 4.77 10.28 -10.05
N PHE A 23 4.00 10.40 -8.97
CA PHE A 23 3.39 11.66 -8.54
C PHE A 23 4.43 12.74 -8.19
N LYS A 24 5.48 12.39 -7.45
CA LYS A 24 6.57 13.32 -7.13
C LYS A 24 7.37 13.73 -8.36
N ASN A 25 7.55 12.83 -9.32
CA ASN A 25 8.21 13.12 -10.60
C ASN A 25 7.36 14.04 -11.49
N LYS A 26 6.03 13.89 -11.44
CA LYS A 26 5.10 14.65 -12.28
C LYS A 26 4.82 16.08 -11.77
N TYR A 27 4.93 16.31 -10.46
CA TYR A 27 4.55 17.57 -9.84
C TYR A 27 5.63 18.10 -8.89
N SER A 28 5.97 19.39 -9.04
CA SER A 28 6.91 20.08 -8.16
C SER A 28 6.47 20.06 -6.70
N LEU A 29 7.44 20.19 -5.78
CA LEU A 29 7.19 20.22 -4.34
C LEU A 29 6.16 21.28 -3.96
N ASP A 30 6.33 22.52 -4.41
CA ASP A 30 5.41 23.63 -4.10
C ASP A 30 3.97 23.32 -4.47
N LYS A 31 3.76 22.66 -5.61
CA LYS A 31 2.43 22.30 -6.08
C LYS A 31 1.81 21.22 -5.21
N ARG A 32 2.59 20.21 -4.83
CA ARG A 32 2.14 19.13 -3.93
C ARG A 32 1.83 19.69 -2.55
N ALA A 33 2.73 20.46 -1.96
CA ALA A 33 2.55 21.10 -0.66
C ALA A 33 1.29 21.97 -0.62
N LYS A 34 1.08 22.80 -1.64
CA LYS A 34 -0.14 23.61 -1.79
C LYS A 34 -1.40 22.75 -1.79
N TRP A 35 -1.44 21.69 -2.60
CA TRP A 35 -2.62 20.82 -2.68
C TRP A 35 -2.92 20.08 -1.38
N ALA A 36 -1.90 19.58 -0.69
CA ALA A 36 -2.10 18.91 0.59
C ALA A 36 -2.64 19.90 1.64
N ALA A 37 -2.06 21.11 1.71
CA ALA A 37 -2.49 22.15 2.64
C ALA A 37 -3.94 22.59 2.37
N GLU A 38 -4.29 22.86 1.10
CA GLU A 38 -5.67 23.21 0.69
C GLU A 38 -6.64 22.09 1.05
N ALA A 39 -6.27 20.82 0.79
CA ALA A 39 -7.11 19.68 1.11
C ALA A 39 -7.33 19.52 2.62
N ARG A 40 -6.29 19.73 3.44
CA ARG A 40 -6.40 19.69 4.91
C ARG A 40 -7.23 20.85 5.45
N GLN A 41 -7.14 22.03 4.85
CA GLN A 41 -7.97 23.18 5.22
C GLN A 41 -9.45 22.95 4.89
N GLN A 42 -9.73 22.43 3.69
CA GLN A 42 -11.10 22.18 3.24
C GLN A 42 -11.73 20.96 3.92
N TYR A 43 -10.94 19.95 4.25
CA TYR A 43 -11.39 18.69 4.86
C TYR A 43 -10.54 18.33 6.09
N PRO A 44 -10.74 19.02 7.23
CA PRO A 44 -9.86 18.87 8.42
C PRO A 44 -9.84 17.44 9.01
N ASN A 45 -10.94 16.70 8.87
CA ASN A 45 -11.07 15.32 9.34
C ASN A 45 -10.60 14.27 8.32
N LYS A 46 -9.92 14.69 7.24
CA LYS A 46 -9.40 13.79 6.22
C LYS A 46 -7.90 13.95 6.03
N PHE A 47 -7.26 12.86 5.64
CA PHE A 47 -5.85 12.83 5.31
C PHE A 47 -5.64 12.70 3.80
N PRO A 48 -4.79 13.56 3.21
CA PRO A 48 -4.41 13.48 1.81
C PRO A 48 -3.40 12.34 1.62
N LEU A 49 -3.77 11.37 0.77
CA LEU A 49 -2.96 10.19 0.46
C LEU A 49 -2.62 10.16 -1.03
N ILE A 50 -1.43 9.67 -1.35
CA ILE A 50 -1.03 9.26 -2.69
C ILE A 50 -0.89 7.74 -2.68
N ILE A 51 -1.65 7.04 -3.51
CA ILE A 51 -1.64 5.58 -3.58
C ILE A 51 -1.23 5.15 -4.98
N GLU A 52 -0.05 4.53 -5.09
CA GLU A 52 0.59 4.14 -6.36
C GLU A 52 0.92 2.65 -6.37
N ARG A 53 1.01 2.06 -7.57
CA ARG A 53 1.44 0.67 -7.73
C ARG A 53 2.95 0.58 -7.49
N ALA A 54 3.42 -0.50 -6.88
CA ALA A 54 4.84 -0.82 -6.90
C ALA A 54 5.34 -1.03 -8.34
N GLN A 55 6.50 -0.47 -8.67
CA GLN A 55 7.12 -0.61 -9.99
C GLN A 55 7.88 -1.94 -10.17
N ASP A 56 7.73 -2.89 -9.25
CA ASP A 56 8.51 -4.13 -9.27
C ASP A 56 7.94 -5.17 -10.26
N LYS A 57 8.86 -5.87 -10.93
CA LYS A 57 8.59 -6.82 -12.03
C LYS A 57 7.82 -8.08 -11.60
N ASN A 58 7.75 -8.35 -10.29
CA ASN A 58 7.04 -9.51 -9.74
C ASN A 58 5.54 -9.29 -9.54
N THR A 59 5.04 -8.08 -9.82
CA THR A 59 3.61 -7.80 -9.74
C THR A 59 2.89 -8.43 -10.93
N LEU A 60 1.70 -9.03 -10.73
CA LEU A 60 0.90 -9.63 -11.81
C LEU A 60 0.90 -8.74 -13.07
N GLU A 61 1.41 -9.31 -14.17
CA GLU A 61 1.40 -8.67 -15.48
C GLU A 61 -0.05 -8.34 -15.87
N ASN A 62 -0.30 -7.17 -16.47
CA ASN A 62 -1.59 -6.68 -16.96
C ASN A 62 -2.62 -6.15 -15.93
N LEU A 63 -2.20 -5.79 -14.71
CA LEU A 63 -3.03 -4.97 -13.83
C LEU A 63 -3.05 -3.50 -14.30
N GLU A 64 -4.24 -2.94 -14.52
CA GLU A 64 -4.37 -1.51 -14.82
C GLU A 64 -3.95 -0.65 -13.63
N GLU A 65 -3.19 0.42 -13.88
CA GLU A 65 -2.88 1.41 -12.87
C GLU A 65 -4.12 2.26 -12.54
N MET A 66 -4.23 2.72 -11.29
CA MET A 66 -5.29 3.64 -10.91
C MET A 66 -5.08 4.99 -11.62
N ALA A 67 -6.07 5.42 -12.42
CA ALA A 67 -6.00 6.67 -13.18
C ALA A 67 -5.81 7.93 -12.30
N ASN A 68 -6.29 7.91 -11.05
CA ASN A 68 -6.09 9.00 -10.10
C ASN A 68 -5.50 8.46 -8.78
N PRO A 69 -4.23 8.77 -8.47
CA PRO A 69 -3.56 8.29 -7.26
C PRO A 69 -3.88 9.15 -6.02
N LYS A 70 -4.61 10.27 -6.14
CA LYS A 70 -4.92 11.16 -5.01
C LYS A 70 -6.20 10.71 -4.29
N PHE A 71 -6.10 10.54 -2.97
CA PHE A 71 -7.22 10.17 -2.11
C PHE A 71 -7.35 11.10 -0.91
N LEU A 72 -8.57 11.21 -0.39
CA LEU A 72 -8.87 11.85 0.89
C LEU A 72 -9.58 10.85 1.78
N MET A 73 -8.86 10.30 2.76
CA MET A 73 -9.39 9.29 3.67
C MET A 73 -9.80 9.89 5.01
N PRO A 74 -10.95 9.53 5.59
CA PRO A 74 -11.32 9.92 6.94
C PRO A 74 -10.25 9.49 7.96
N ASN A 75 -9.99 10.33 8.96
CA ASN A 75 -9.03 10.04 10.03
C ASN A 75 -9.47 8.88 10.95
N THR A 76 -10.76 8.52 10.95
CA THR A 76 -11.31 7.41 11.72
C THR A 76 -11.05 6.03 11.09
N PHE A 77 -10.54 5.98 9.86
CA PHE A 77 -10.37 4.73 9.15
C PHE A 77 -9.18 3.93 9.66
N LYS A 78 -9.30 2.61 9.56
CA LYS A 78 -8.19 1.66 9.63
C LYS A 78 -7.64 1.38 8.25
N VAL A 79 -6.43 0.83 8.21
CA VAL A 79 -5.79 0.36 6.98
C VAL A 79 -6.66 -0.65 6.22
N ALA A 80 -7.41 -1.51 6.92
CA ALA A 80 -8.36 -2.44 6.29
C ALA A 80 -9.42 -1.73 5.42
N GLU A 81 -9.94 -0.58 5.86
CA GLU A 81 -10.95 0.17 5.10
C GLU A 81 -10.32 0.83 3.87
N VAL A 82 -9.09 1.34 3.99
CA VAL A 82 -8.30 1.84 2.85
C VAL A 82 -8.08 0.72 1.83
N LEU A 83 -7.73 -0.49 2.30
CA LEU A 83 -7.54 -1.67 1.46
C LEU A 83 -8.81 -2.02 0.68
N THR A 84 -9.98 -1.99 1.33
CA THR A 84 -11.27 -2.22 0.67
C THR A 84 -11.53 -1.20 -0.43
N ILE A 85 -11.17 0.07 -0.24
CA ILE A 85 -11.33 1.12 -1.26
C ILE A 85 -10.41 0.87 -2.45
N ILE A 86 -9.14 0.51 -2.21
CA ILE A 86 -8.18 0.19 -3.26
C ILE A 86 -8.68 -1.01 -4.08
N LYS A 87 -9.12 -2.10 -3.43
CA LYS A 87 -9.69 -3.28 -4.10
C LYS A 87 -10.87 -2.93 -5.02
N LYS A 88 -11.77 -2.06 -4.56
CA LYS A 88 -12.91 -1.58 -5.37
C LYS A 88 -12.47 -0.72 -6.55
N LYS A 89 -11.41 0.08 -6.39
CA LYS A 89 -10.90 1.00 -7.42
C LYS A 89 -10.12 0.31 -8.53
N LEU A 90 -9.42 -0.77 -8.22
CA LEU A 90 -8.61 -1.51 -9.19
C LEU A 90 -9.44 -2.37 -10.16
N GLN A 91 -10.76 -2.49 -9.96
CA GLN A 91 -11.67 -3.23 -10.84
C GLN A 91 -11.18 -4.65 -11.23
N LEU A 92 -10.44 -5.30 -10.34
CA LEU A 92 -9.87 -6.62 -10.58
C LEU A 92 -10.97 -7.63 -10.87
N THR A 93 -10.75 -8.54 -11.83
CA THR A 93 -11.68 -9.65 -12.10
C THR A 93 -11.84 -10.53 -10.86
N ARG A 94 -12.96 -11.25 -10.75
CA ARG A 94 -13.24 -12.08 -9.57
C ARG A 94 -12.16 -13.14 -9.36
N GLU A 95 -11.62 -13.69 -10.44
CA GLU A 95 -10.55 -14.69 -10.44
C GLU A 95 -9.28 -14.12 -9.81
N VAL A 96 -8.86 -12.92 -10.23
CA VAL A 96 -7.69 -12.24 -9.66
C VAL A 96 -7.93 -11.90 -8.20
N GLN A 97 -9.12 -11.41 -7.83
CA GLN A 97 -9.43 -11.09 -6.43
C GLN A 97 -9.41 -12.31 -5.50
N GLN A 98 -9.76 -13.50 -6.00
CA GLN A 98 -9.74 -14.75 -5.23
C GLN A 98 -8.33 -15.30 -5.06
N GLN A 99 -7.45 -15.09 -6.04
CA GLN A 99 -6.10 -15.65 -6.07
C GLN A 99 -5.01 -14.66 -5.65
N SER A 100 -5.37 -13.42 -5.28
CA SER A 100 -4.41 -12.37 -4.95
C SER A 100 -4.73 -11.60 -3.67
N GLY A 101 -3.67 -11.21 -2.99
CA GLY A 101 -3.66 -10.34 -1.83
C GLY A 101 -3.12 -8.97 -2.23
N ILE A 102 -3.67 -7.91 -1.64
CA ILE A 102 -3.10 -6.58 -1.78
C ILE A 102 -2.40 -6.23 -0.48
N VAL A 103 -1.14 -5.83 -0.60
CA VAL A 103 -0.28 -5.42 0.51
C VAL A 103 0.06 -3.95 0.35
N LEU A 104 0.06 -3.19 1.46
CA LEU A 104 0.27 -1.75 1.44
C LEU A 104 1.55 -1.39 2.21
N PHE A 105 2.34 -0.49 1.64
CA PHE A 105 3.59 -0.01 2.20
C PHE A 105 3.58 1.52 2.29
N ALA A 106 3.88 2.09 3.45
CA ALA A 106 4.17 3.51 3.61
C ALA A 106 5.67 3.78 3.40
N GLU A 107 6.02 4.94 2.83
CA GLU A 107 7.42 5.31 2.51
C GLU A 107 8.19 4.25 1.70
N GLY A 108 7.48 3.45 0.91
CA GLY A 108 8.06 2.36 0.11
C GLY A 108 8.61 1.17 0.91
N ARG A 109 8.52 1.14 2.24
CA ARG A 109 9.12 0.04 3.03
C ARG A 109 8.32 -0.40 4.26
N TYR A 110 7.53 0.49 4.85
CA TYR A 110 6.82 0.18 6.08
C TYR A 110 5.52 -0.56 5.77
N LEU A 111 5.48 -1.85 6.08
CA LEU A 111 4.27 -2.66 5.92
C LEU A 111 3.13 -2.16 6.82
N MET A 112 2.03 -1.74 6.21
CA MET A 112 0.85 -1.25 6.93
C MET A 112 -0.02 -2.41 7.38
N LYS A 113 -0.13 -2.59 8.71
CA LYS A 113 -1.00 -3.62 9.30
C LYS A 113 -2.47 -3.24 9.16
N SER A 114 -3.33 -4.19 8.84
CA SER A 114 -4.75 -3.95 8.53
C SER A 114 -5.55 -3.36 9.70
N ASP A 115 -5.17 -3.65 10.94
CA ASP A 115 -5.82 -3.20 12.17
C ASP A 115 -5.38 -1.79 12.61
N ALA A 116 -4.27 -1.28 12.06
CA ALA A 116 -3.73 0.02 12.41
C ALA A 116 -4.66 1.18 11.97
N PRO A 117 -4.82 2.22 12.79
CA PRO A 117 -5.48 3.46 12.38
C PRO A 117 -4.68 4.17 11.29
N ILE A 118 -5.35 4.75 10.29
CA ILE A 118 -4.68 5.53 9.24
C ILE A 118 -4.08 6.83 9.81
N SER A 119 -4.65 7.36 10.88
CA SER A 119 -4.11 8.50 11.63
C SER A 119 -2.67 8.25 12.07
N ASP A 120 -2.42 7.10 12.68
CA ASP A 120 -1.12 6.76 13.25
C ASP A 120 -0.07 6.61 12.15
N ILE A 121 -0.47 6.02 11.01
CA ILE A 121 0.42 5.88 9.86
C ILE A 121 0.72 7.25 9.27
N TYR A 122 -0.29 8.11 9.10
CA TYR A 122 -0.11 9.45 8.56
C TYR A 122 0.81 10.31 9.42
N GLU A 123 0.62 10.32 10.74
CA GLU A 123 1.45 11.10 11.66
C GLU A 123 2.94 10.70 11.58
N ARG A 124 3.20 9.39 11.51
CA ARG A 124 4.54 8.82 11.48
C ARG A 124 5.22 8.89 10.12
N HIS A 125 4.47 8.71 9.04
CA HIS A 125 5.02 8.42 7.71
C HIS A 125 4.59 9.38 6.59
N GLN A 126 3.82 10.44 6.89
CA GLN A 126 3.60 11.50 5.91
C GLN A 126 4.95 12.14 5.54
N ASP A 127 5.04 12.56 4.29
CA ASP A 127 6.13 13.40 3.83
C ASP A 127 6.01 14.78 4.50
N LYS A 128 7.07 15.18 5.21
CA LYS A 128 7.08 16.41 5.99
C LYS A 128 7.25 17.67 5.13
N GLU A 129 7.71 17.53 3.91
CA GLU A 129 7.91 18.66 2.99
C GLU A 129 6.61 19.01 2.25
N ASP A 130 5.81 18.01 1.88
CA ASP A 130 4.58 18.23 1.11
C ASP A 130 3.27 17.91 1.82
N GLY A 131 3.28 17.17 2.93
CA GLY A 131 2.09 16.82 3.71
C GLY A 131 1.22 15.68 3.16
N PHE A 132 1.64 14.96 2.12
CA PHE A 132 0.97 13.74 1.67
C PHE A 132 1.53 12.50 2.39
N LEU A 133 0.67 11.50 2.63
CA LEU A 133 1.13 10.14 2.93
C LEU A 133 1.20 9.33 1.64
N TYR A 134 2.40 8.86 1.31
CA TYR A 134 2.68 8.04 0.14
C TYR A 134 2.56 6.57 0.49
N ILE A 135 1.64 5.88 -0.18
CA ILE A 135 1.36 4.46 -0.03
C ILE A 135 1.64 3.78 -1.37
N VAL A 136 2.42 2.72 -1.31
CA VAL A 136 2.65 1.81 -2.43
C VAL A 136 1.83 0.55 -2.19
N TYR A 137 1.04 0.13 -3.18
CA TYR A 137 0.37 -1.17 -3.13
C TYR A 137 1.09 -2.20 -4.01
N GLN A 138 1.13 -3.43 -3.51
CA GLN A 138 1.61 -4.60 -4.24
C GLN A 138 0.47 -5.62 -4.32
N VAL A 139 0.40 -6.33 -5.44
CA VAL A 139 -0.55 -7.43 -5.63
C VAL A 139 0.23 -8.72 -5.66
N GLU A 140 0.10 -9.51 -4.60
CA GLU A 140 0.78 -10.79 -4.42
C GLU A 140 -0.18 -11.94 -4.74
N LYS A 141 0.32 -13.02 -5.36
CA LYS A 141 -0.46 -14.25 -5.49
C LYS A 141 -0.56 -14.92 -4.13
N VAL A 142 -1.77 -15.24 -3.69
CA VAL A 142 -2.00 -16.03 -2.47
C VAL A 142 -2.00 -17.50 -2.88
N TYR A 143 -0.86 -18.17 -2.68
CA TYR A 143 -0.80 -19.63 -2.77
C TYR A 143 -1.33 -20.20 -1.44
N GLY A 144 -2.57 -20.68 -1.42
CA GLY A 144 -3.19 -21.06 -0.15
C GLY A 144 -4.61 -21.62 -0.22
N ALA A 145 -4.81 -22.68 -0.99
CA ALA A 145 -5.64 -23.81 -0.58
C ALA A 145 -5.11 -25.00 -1.37
N SER A 146 -4.60 -26.02 -0.68
CA SER A 146 -4.27 -27.31 -1.30
C SER A 146 -5.40 -27.72 -2.23
N GLU A 147 -5.08 -27.95 -3.50
CA GLU A 147 -5.94 -28.70 -4.43
C GLU A 147 -6.50 -29.91 -3.66
N PRO A 148 -7.82 -30.11 -3.59
CA PRO A 148 -8.34 -31.35 -3.05
C PRO A 148 -7.88 -32.47 -3.98
N SER A 149 -6.86 -33.22 -3.54
CA SER A 149 -6.48 -34.47 -4.18
C SER A 149 -7.67 -35.43 -4.03
N PHE A 150 -8.36 -35.69 -5.14
CA PHE A 150 -9.25 -36.84 -5.24
C PHE A 150 -8.38 -38.06 -5.53
N ASP A 151 -8.09 -38.85 -4.49
CA ASP A 151 -7.70 -40.26 -4.64
C ASP A 151 -8.95 -41.12 -4.92
#